data_AF-Q5DHQ6-F1
#
_entry.id   AF-Q5DHQ6-F1
#
_cell.length_a   1.000
_cell.length_b   1.000
_cell.length_c   1.000
_cell.angle_alpha   90.00
_cell.angle_beta   90.00
_cell.angle_gamma   90.00
#
_symmetry.space_group_name_H-M   'P 1'
#
loop_
_entity.id
_entity.type
_entity.pdbx_description
1 polymer ?
#
loop_
_entity_poly.entity_id
_entity_poly.type
_entity_poly.pdbx_seq_one_letter_code
_entity_poly.pdbx_strand_id
1 'polypeptide(L)'
;MGKLYLSEFQGSRKKASTEHDEPPMKPSDSIPSRDIPLHTLHRRIMMANNTNDKNLLMKIFGLKLKRRDLIKDTMELIEQFMPNVKQPNSNATIDETMDCIEVVYKNSQVMLHHQQAPEITGYLSTLYNLSPKRFLS
;
A
#
# COMPACT_ATOMS: atom_id res chain seq x y z
N MET A 1 14.55 23.81 -6.25
CA MET A 1 14.85 22.39 -6.55
C MET A 1 14.46 22.00 -7.97
N GLY A 2 13.26 22.30 -8.49
CA GLY A 2 12.85 21.88 -9.85
C GLY A 2 13.50 22.59 -11.06
N LYS A 3 14.52 23.44 -10.85
CA LYS A 3 15.28 24.12 -11.93
C LYS A 3 16.71 23.57 -12.10
N LEU A 4 17.11 22.66 -11.23
CA LEU A 4 18.43 22.05 -11.22
C LEU A 4 18.45 20.88 -12.20
N TYR A 5 19.61 20.64 -12.83
CA TYR A 5 19.74 19.59 -13.83
C TYR A 5 19.75 18.22 -13.15
N LEU A 6 19.13 17.21 -13.77
CA LEU A 6 19.05 15.86 -13.21
C LEU A 6 20.45 15.26 -12.91
N SER A 7 21.45 15.64 -13.71
CA SER A 7 22.86 15.28 -13.53
C SER A 7 23.47 15.79 -12.22
N GLU A 8 22.93 16.85 -11.63
CA GLU A 8 23.38 17.39 -10.34
C GLU A 8 22.93 16.51 -9.15
N PHE A 9 21.97 15.60 -9.37
CA PHE A 9 21.49 14.64 -8.38
C PHE A 9 21.87 13.19 -8.69
N GLN A 10 21.99 12.84 -9.98
CA GLN A 10 22.16 11.46 -10.43
C GLN A 10 23.52 11.18 -11.06
N GLY A 11 24.41 12.18 -11.16
CA GLY A 11 25.70 12.06 -11.84
C GLY A 11 26.86 12.75 -11.13
N SER A 12 28.07 12.50 -11.62
CA SER A 12 29.28 13.24 -11.22
C SER A 12 29.48 14.43 -12.16
N ARG A 13 29.71 15.63 -11.63
CA ARG A 13 29.76 16.93 -12.35
C ARG A 13 30.73 17.00 -13.54
N LYS A 14 31.60 16.00 -13.74
CA LYS A 14 32.68 16.00 -14.74
C LYS A 14 32.56 14.94 -15.84
N LYS A 15 31.44 14.23 -15.98
CA LYS A 15 31.24 13.24 -17.04
C LYS A 15 30.08 13.65 -17.96
N ALA A 16 30.35 13.69 -19.26
CA ALA A 16 29.30 13.83 -20.27
C ALA A 16 28.33 12.64 -20.16
N SER A 17 27.03 12.88 -20.31
CA SER A 17 26.01 11.85 -20.25
C SER A 17 26.18 10.88 -21.42
N THR A 18 26.30 9.60 -21.13
CA THR A 18 26.18 8.55 -22.15
C THR A 18 24.70 8.42 -22.49
N GLU A 19 24.28 8.84 -23.68
CA GLU A 19 22.92 8.59 -24.18
C GLU A 19 22.80 7.09 -24.45
N HIS A 20 21.92 6.43 -23.70
CA HIS A 20 21.53 5.05 -23.97
C HIS A 20 20.39 5.07 -24.99
N ASP A 21 20.66 4.56 -26.18
CA ASP A 21 19.66 4.33 -27.23
C ASP A 21 18.82 3.10 -26.84
N GLU A 22 17.88 3.30 -25.90
CA GLU A 22 16.95 2.25 -25.49
C GLU A 22 15.85 2.07 -26.54
N PRO A 23 15.57 0.82 -26.95
CA PRO A 23 14.50 0.55 -27.90
C PRO A 23 13.15 1.01 -27.33
N PRO A 24 12.22 1.48 -28.18
CA PRO A 24 10.94 1.99 -27.72
C PRO A 24 10.19 0.93 -26.91
N MET A 25 9.90 1.27 -25.65
CA MET A 25 9.18 0.39 -24.74
C MET A 25 7.76 0.13 -25.25
N LYS A 26 7.30 -1.11 -25.08
CA LYS A 26 5.88 -1.45 -25.28
C LYS A 26 5.01 -0.68 -24.28
N PRO A 27 3.75 -0.35 -24.65
CA PRO A 27 2.82 0.30 -23.73
C PRO A 27 2.74 -0.47 -22.41
N SER A 28 2.93 0.24 -21.29
CA SER A 28 2.80 -0.33 -19.96
C SER A 28 1.34 -0.30 -19.53
N ASP A 29 0.86 -1.43 -19.00
CA ASP A 29 -0.45 -1.48 -18.36
C ASP A 29 -0.39 -0.63 -17.07
N SER A 30 -1.17 0.46 -17.02
CA SER A 30 -1.25 1.30 -15.83
C SER A 30 -2.19 0.65 -14.82
N ILE A 31 -1.60 0.00 -13.81
CA ILE A 31 -2.31 -0.74 -12.78
C ILE A 31 -1.95 -0.15 -11.41
N PRO A 32 -2.93 0.14 -10.54
CA PRO A 32 -2.66 0.56 -9.18
C PRO A 32 -1.76 -0.44 -8.46
N SER A 33 -0.76 0.04 -7.71
CA SER A 33 0.21 -0.82 -7.01
C SER A 33 -0.46 -1.91 -6.14
N ARG A 34 -1.58 -1.56 -5.50
CA ARG A 34 -2.40 -2.48 -4.70
C ARG A 34 -2.91 -3.68 -5.49
N ASP A 35 -3.25 -3.49 -6.75
CA ASP A 35 -3.93 -4.49 -7.56
C ASP A 35 -2.93 -5.33 -8.39
N ILE A 36 -1.64 -4.98 -8.39
CA ILE A 36 -0.57 -5.71 -9.09
C ILE A 36 -0.56 -7.21 -8.74
N PRO A 37 -0.66 -7.65 -7.46
CA PRO A 37 -0.63 -9.07 -7.15
C PRO A 37 -1.85 -9.83 -7.69
N LEU A 38 -3.03 -9.22 -7.67
CA LEU A 38 -4.25 -9.83 -8.22
C LEU A 38 -4.20 -9.86 -9.75
N HIS A 39 -3.78 -8.76 -10.37
CA HIS A 39 -3.62 -8.66 -11.82
C HIS A 39 -2.59 -9.68 -12.35
N THR A 40 -1.45 -9.79 -11.67
CA THR A 40 -0.40 -10.76 -12.02
C THR A 40 -0.89 -12.19 -11.91
N LEU A 41 -1.64 -12.50 -10.83
CA LEU A 41 -2.19 -13.84 -10.63
C LEU A 41 -3.26 -14.18 -11.67
N HIS A 42 -4.15 -13.23 -11.98
CA HIS A 42 -5.15 -13.38 -13.04
C HIS A 42 -4.50 -13.66 -14.41
N ARG A 43 -3.45 -12.90 -14.76
CA ARG A 43 -2.69 -13.14 -16.00
C ARG A 43 -2.06 -14.54 -16.02
N ARG A 44 -1.49 -15.01 -14.90
CA ARG A 44 -0.94 -16.37 -14.80
C ARG A 44 -2.00 -17.45 -14.98
N ILE A 45 -3.21 -17.25 -14.44
CA ILE A 45 -4.35 -18.17 -14.63
C ILE A 45 -4.74 -18.26 -16.11
N MET A 46 -4.77 -17.11 -16.80
CA MET A 46 -5.10 -17.05 -18.23
C MET A 46 -4.03 -17.71 -19.11
N MET A 47 -2.77 -17.69 -18.68
CA MET A 47 -1.64 -18.29 -19.39
C MET A 47 -1.37 -19.76 -19.01
N ALA A 48 -2.08 -20.32 -18.02
CA ALA A 48 -1.86 -21.68 -17.55
C ALA A 48 -2.54 -22.70 -18.48
N ASN A 49 -1.73 -23.60 -19.04
CA ASN A 49 -2.21 -24.67 -19.93
C ASN A 49 -2.58 -25.96 -19.16
N ASN A 50 -2.07 -26.13 -17.94
CA ASN A 50 -2.31 -27.29 -17.09
C ASN A 50 -3.53 -27.06 -16.17
N THR A 51 -4.46 -28.02 -16.16
CA THR A 51 -5.67 -27.97 -15.33
C THR A 51 -5.37 -27.98 -13.82
N ASN A 52 -4.35 -28.72 -13.39
CA ASN A 52 -3.96 -28.77 -11.98
C ASN A 52 -3.39 -27.43 -11.50
N ASP A 53 -2.51 -26.82 -12.30
CA ASP A 53 -1.91 -25.51 -11.99
C ASP A 53 -2.98 -24.42 -12.01
N LYS A 54 -3.89 -24.46 -13.00
CA LYS A 54 -5.02 -23.54 -13.08
C LYS A 54 -5.91 -23.64 -11.85
N ASN A 55 -6.23 -24.84 -11.38
CA ASN A 55 -7.02 -25.05 -10.17
C ASN A 55 -6.32 -24.51 -8.91
N LEU A 56 -5.01 -24.74 -8.78
CA LEU A 56 -4.23 -24.19 -7.67
C LEU A 56 -4.21 -22.65 -7.69
N LEU A 57 -3.92 -22.06 -8.85
CA LEU A 57 -3.89 -20.60 -9.01
C LEU A 57 -5.27 -19.97 -8.75
N MET A 58 -6.36 -20.61 -9.19
CA MET A 58 -7.73 -20.17 -8.91
C MET A 58 -8.05 -20.23 -7.40
N LYS A 59 -7.61 -21.28 -6.69
CA LYS A 59 -7.75 -21.35 -5.23
C LYS A 59 -7.00 -20.21 -4.54
N ILE A 60 -5.75 -19.94 -4.94
CA ILE A 60 -4.96 -18.82 -4.39
C ILE A 60 -5.65 -17.48 -4.69
N PHE A 61 -6.19 -17.32 -5.89
CA PHE A 61 -6.90 -16.10 -6.29
C PHE A 61 -8.15 -15.86 -5.44
N GLY A 62 -8.95 -16.90 -5.21
CA GLY A 62 -10.11 -16.83 -4.32
C GLY A 62 -9.75 -16.49 -2.88
N LEU A 63 -8.67 -17.06 -2.34
CA LEU A 63 -8.18 -16.75 -0.99
C LEU A 63 -7.74 -15.29 -0.86
N LYS A 64 -7.05 -14.74 -1.87
CA LYS A 64 -6.65 -13.33 -1.87
C LYS A 64 -7.85 -12.38 -1.91
N LEU A 65 -8.88 -12.68 -2.72
CA LEU A 65 -10.10 -11.88 -2.74
C LEU A 65 -10.81 -11.88 -1.38
N LYS A 66 -10.98 -13.06 -0.76
CA LYS A 66 -11.58 -13.17 0.58
C LYS A 66 -10.80 -12.38 1.63
N ARG A 67 -9.47 -12.41 1.58
CA ARG A 67 -8.62 -11.62 2.48
C ARG A 67 -8.86 -10.11 2.30
N ARG A 68 -8.92 -9.64 1.05
CA ARG A 68 -9.19 -8.23 0.74
C ARG A 68 -10.54 -7.78 1.29
N ASP A 69 -11.57 -8.59 1.10
CA ASP A 69 -12.92 -8.27 1.55
C ASP A 69 -12.98 -8.29 3.09
N LEU A 70 -12.35 -9.27 3.76
CA LEU A 70 -12.21 -9.28 5.22
C LEU A 70 -11.50 -8.03 5.77
N ILE A 71 -10.41 -7.59 5.12
CA ILE A 71 -9.69 -6.36 5.52
C ILE A 71 -10.60 -5.14 5.37
N LYS A 72 -11.35 -5.05 4.28
CA LYS A 72 -12.31 -3.96 4.04
C LYS A 72 -13.39 -3.93 5.12
N ASP A 73 -14.04 -5.06 5.38
CA ASP A 73 -15.10 -5.18 6.39
C ASP A 73 -14.57 -4.85 7.79
N THR A 74 -13.37 -5.33 8.12
CA THR A 74 -12.71 -5.02 9.40
C THR A 74 -12.43 -3.52 9.52
N MET A 75 -12.01 -2.87 8.43
CA MET A 75 -11.73 -1.44 8.46
C MET A 75 -13.01 -0.60 8.60
N GLU A 76 -14.09 -0.99 7.92
CA GLU A 76 -15.41 -0.37 8.07
C GLU A 76 -15.93 -0.52 9.51
N LEU A 77 -15.75 -1.69 10.13
CA LEU A 77 -16.08 -1.88 11.55
C LEU A 77 -15.25 -0.96 12.44
N ILE A 78 -13.94 -0.85 12.21
CA ILE A 78 -13.08 0.07 12.97
C ILE A 78 -13.58 1.51 12.82
N GLU A 79 -13.96 1.96 11.62
CA GLU A 79 -14.55 3.28 11.42
C GLU A 79 -15.87 3.47 12.18
N GLN A 80 -16.74 2.46 12.21
CA GLN A 80 -18.02 2.51 12.93
C GLN A 80 -17.86 2.55 14.45
N PHE A 81 -16.92 1.79 15.01
CA PHE A 81 -16.67 1.74 16.46
C PHE A 81 -15.89 2.96 16.97
N MET A 82 -15.27 3.74 16.09
CA MET A 82 -14.50 4.91 16.49
C MET A 82 -15.41 6.13 16.62
N PRO A 83 -15.44 6.81 17.80
CA PRO A 83 -16.28 7.97 17.98
C PRO A 83 -15.92 9.06 16.97
N ASN A 84 -16.95 9.69 16.40
CA ASN A 84 -16.83 10.90 15.59
C ASN A 84 -16.43 12.08 16.50
N VAL A 85 -15.18 12.06 16.99
CA VAL A 85 -14.61 13.20 17.70
C VAL A 85 -14.43 14.31 16.67
N LYS A 86 -15.31 15.33 16.75
CA LYS A 86 -15.48 16.37 15.74
C LYS A 86 -14.26 17.28 15.55
N GLN A 87 -13.26 17.22 16.43
CA GLN A 87 -12.03 17.99 16.29
C GLN A 87 -10.84 17.18 16.83
N PRO A 88 -9.75 17.01 16.05
CA PRO A 88 -8.47 16.65 16.65
C PRO A 88 -8.06 17.78 17.61
N ASN A 89 -7.64 17.41 18.81
CA ASN A 89 -7.20 18.40 19.79
C ASN A 89 -5.98 19.13 19.22
N SER A 90 -6.08 20.44 18.98
CA SER A 90 -5.04 21.26 18.30
C SER A 90 -3.73 21.40 19.09
N ASN A 91 -3.63 20.73 20.23
CA ASN A 91 -2.56 20.89 21.21
C ASN A 91 -1.62 19.67 21.30
N ALA A 92 -1.85 18.61 20.52
CA ALA A 92 -0.96 17.45 20.50
C ALA A 92 0.36 17.79 19.79
N THR A 93 1.48 17.44 20.41
CA THR A 93 2.80 17.65 19.81
C THR A 93 3.01 16.67 18.65
N ILE A 94 3.87 17.02 17.69
CA ILE A 94 4.19 16.15 16.54
C ILE A 94 4.68 14.78 17.02
N ASP A 95 5.52 14.75 18.06
CA ASP A 95 6.08 13.50 18.60
C ASP A 95 5.01 12.58 19.22
N GLU A 96 4.09 13.14 20.01
CA GLU A 96 2.97 12.38 20.59
C GLU A 96 2.05 11.79 19.51
N THR A 97 1.88 12.54 18.42
CA THR A 97 1.12 12.10 17.26
C THR A 97 1.84 10.94 16.55
N MET A 98 3.16 11.03 16.39
CA MET A 98 3.98 10.01 15.74
C MET A 98 4.09 8.72 16.58
N ASP A 99 4.20 8.81 17.90
CA ASP A 99 4.20 7.65 18.80
C ASP A 99 2.86 6.91 18.76
N CYS A 100 1.74 7.64 18.78
CA CYS A 100 0.41 7.05 18.68
C CYS A 100 0.22 6.30 17.36
N ILE A 101 0.67 6.93 16.27
CA ILE A 101 0.69 6.38 14.93
C ILE A 101 1.49 5.08 14.89
N GLU A 102 2.68 5.06 15.49
CA GLU A 102 3.55 3.89 15.48
C GLU A 102 2.91 2.73 16.26
N VAL A 103 2.25 3.00 17.38
CA VAL A 103 1.51 2.01 18.16
C VAL A 103 0.31 1.46 17.38
N VAL A 104 -0.49 2.32 16.73
CA VAL A 104 -1.62 1.88 15.89
C VAL A 104 -1.12 1.03 14.72
N TYR A 105 -0.04 1.46 14.07
CA TYR A 105 0.58 0.70 12.99
C TYR A 105 1.06 -0.66 13.48
N LYS A 106 1.86 -0.73 14.56
CA LYS A 106 2.34 -2.00 15.15
C LYS A 106 1.20 -2.93 15.55
N ASN A 107 0.16 -2.43 16.21
CA ASN A 107 -0.99 -3.24 16.59
C ASN A 107 -1.75 -3.78 15.37
N SER A 108 -1.90 -2.97 14.33
CA SER A 108 -2.50 -3.43 13.06
C SER A 108 -1.65 -4.50 12.38
N GLN A 109 -0.32 -4.43 12.47
CA GLN A 109 0.58 -5.47 11.95
C GLN A 109 0.40 -6.80 12.67
N VAL A 110 0.32 -6.76 14.01
CA VAL A 110 0.15 -7.97 14.85
C VAL A 110 -1.16 -8.67 14.51
N MET A 111 -2.22 -7.91 14.20
CA MET A 111 -3.52 -8.46 13.84
C MET A 111 -3.56 -9.06 12.42
N LEU A 112 -2.70 -8.58 11.50
CA LEU A 112 -2.81 -8.90 10.07
C LEU A 112 -1.62 -9.65 9.45
N HIS A 113 -0.64 -10.08 10.26
CA HIS A 113 0.60 -10.80 9.89
C HIS A 113 1.31 -10.26 8.62
N HIS A 114 2.44 -9.60 8.88
CA HIS A 114 3.10 -8.58 8.08
C HIS A 114 3.83 -8.98 6.79
N GLN A 115 3.26 -9.86 5.96
CA GLN A 115 3.89 -10.18 4.67
C GLN A 115 2.95 -9.88 3.50
N GLN A 116 3.19 -8.70 2.89
CA GLN A 116 2.75 -8.36 1.53
C GLN A 116 1.23 -8.33 1.30
N ALA A 117 0.48 -7.69 2.19
CA ALA A 117 -0.88 -7.26 1.87
C ALA A 117 -0.87 -5.77 1.49
N PRO A 118 -0.60 -5.43 0.22
CA PRO A 118 -0.70 -4.04 -0.25
C PRO A 118 -2.14 -3.49 -0.18
N GLU A 119 -3.09 -4.35 0.17
CA GLU A 119 -4.47 -4.00 0.51
C GLU A 119 -4.52 -3.18 1.81
N ILE A 120 -3.68 -3.48 2.80
CA ILE A 120 -3.63 -2.80 4.11
C ILE A 120 -3.00 -1.41 3.97
N THR A 121 -1.98 -1.27 3.12
CA THR A 121 -1.32 0.02 2.90
C THR A 121 -2.28 1.09 2.38
N GLY A 122 -3.33 0.68 1.65
CA GLY A 122 -4.41 1.57 1.22
C GLY A 122 -5.29 2.12 2.35
N TYR A 123 -5.30 1.49 3.52
CA TYR A 123 -6.09 1.91 4.69
C TYR A 123 -5.26 2.60 5.77
N LEU A 124 -3.96 2.79 5.54
CA LEU A 124 -3.09 3.48 6.49
C LEU A 124 -3.58 4.90 6.76
N SER A 125 -4.04 5.64 5.75
CA SER A 125 -4.63 6.98 5.94
C SER A 125 -5.81 6.97 6.93
N THR A 126 -6.69 5.97 6.83
CA THR A 126 -7.78 5.79 7.79
C THR A 126 -7.25 5.49 9.18
N LEU A 127 -6.25 4.60 9.32
CA LEU A 127 -5.59 4.31 10.60
C LEU A 127 -4.86 5.53 11.19
N TYR A 128 -4.22 6.36 10.37
CA TYR A 128 -3.58 7.61 10.78
C TYR A 128 -4.61 8.65 11.27
N ASN A 129 -5.83 8.63 10.75
CA ASN A 129 -6.91 9.50 11.25
C ASN A 129 -7.47 9.02 12.61
N LEU A 130 -7.08 7.84 13.09
CA LEU A 130 -7.49 7.30 14.39
C LEU A 130 -6.59 7.79 15.53
N SER A 131 -5.30 8.06 15.27
CA SER A 131 -4.33 8.42 16.32
C SER A 131 -4.67 9.72 17.07
N PRO A 132 -5.08 10.83 16.44
CA PRO A 132 -5.44 12.03 17.18
C PRO A 132 -6.79 11.92 17.93
N LYS A 133 -7.60 10.88 17.68
CA LYS A 133 -8.94 10.72 18.28
C LYS A 133 -8.95 9.94 19.59
N ARG A 134 -7.86 9.25 19.95
CA ARG A 134 -7.81 8.33 21.10
C ARG A 134 -7.18 8.90 22.37
N PHE A 135 -6.60 10.11 22.32
CA PHE A 135 -5.90 10.72 23.45
C PHE A 135 -6.78 11.58 24.38
N LEU A 136 -8.11 11.48 24.27
CA LEU A 136 -9.04 12.09 25.22
C LEU A 136 -10.17 11.10 25.55
N SER A 137 -9.85 10.11 26.39
CA SER A 137 -10.80 9.44 27.28
C SER A 137 -10.13 9.21 28.62
#